data_AF-A0A2T0M7D6-F1
#
_entry.id   AF-A0A2T0M7D6-F1
#
_cell.length_a   1.000
_cell.length_b   1.000
_cell.length_c   1.000
_cell.angle_alpha   90.00
_cell.angle_beta   90.00
_cell.angle_gamma   90.00
#
_symmetry.space_group_name_H-M   'P 1'
#
loop_
_entity.id
_entity.type
_entity.pdbx_description
1 polymer ?
#
loop_
_entity_poly.entity_id
_entity_poly.type
_entity_poly.pdbx_seq_one_letter_code
_entity_poly.pdbx_strand_id
1 'polypeptide(L)'
;MSKRHLAVATLTAIALLAAPFPAYATSGTHAANATSGASTQPLKLRGGLTLHLPIKWAVHRVSPDWIHVVTGSCAKPSGGYGTPGCRGFWVLGPKAIKHGNELFHAYDGTRPFYPATDVQQCPSNGKWGQILGSAKVKGLRQFGPGHKAAYREWRASCVSYANGKVKSRYTQREWYLPKTRILVVDQWSTPGLSAALRNADWN
;
A
#
# COMPACT_ATOMS: atom_id res chain seq x y z
N MET A 1 51.60 -11.17 -34.50
CA MET A 1 51.96 -12.60 -34.41
C MET A 1 50.84 -13.31 -33.66
N SER A 2 49.76 -13.72 -34.34
CA SER A 2 49.51 -15.08 -34.84
C SER A 2 49.82 -16.17 -33.81
N LYS A 3 48.78 -16.85 -33.31
CA LYS A 3 48.61 -18.30 -33.47
C LYS A 3 47.19 -18.72 -33.13
N ARG A 4 46.52 -19.25 -34.15
CA ARG A 4 45.26 -19.98 -34.12
C ARG A 4 45.52 -21.38 -33.55
N HIS A 5 44.61 -21.91 -32.74
CA HIS A 5 44.46 -23.35 -32.59
C HIS A 5 42.97 -23.75 -32.66
N LEU A 6 42.68 -24.54 -33.70
CA LEU A 6 41.48 -25.33 -33.92
C LEU A 6 41.60 -26.66 -33.15
N ALA A 7 40.48 -27.16 -32.61
CA ALA A 7 40.21 -28.58 -32.36
C ALA A 7 38.68 -28.72 -32.20
N VAL A 8 37.95 -29.19 -33.22
CA VAL A 8 37.57 -30.58 -33.55
C VAL A 8 36.55 -31.18 -32.57
N ALA A 9 35.42 -31.59 -33.15
CA ALA A 9 34.20 -32.09 -32.53
C ALA A 9 34.27 -33.57 -32.14
N THR A 10 33.43 -33.96 -31.18
CA THR A 10 32.89 -35.33 -31.07
C THR A 10 31.41 -35.28 -30.71
N LEU A 11 30.60 -35.79 -31.64
CA LEU A 11 29.19 -36.14 -31.45
C LEU A 11 29.13 -37.55 -30.86
N THR A 12 28.44 -37.72 -29.74
CA THR A 12 27.99 -39.04 -29.29
C THR A 12 26.48 -39.02 -29.19
N ALA A 13 25.85 -39.64 -30.19
CA ALA A 13 24.44 -40.01 -30.17
C ALA A 13 24.28 -41.26 -29.29
N ILE A 14 23.37 -41.19 -28.31
CA ILE A 14 22.88 -42.36 -27.59
C ILE A 14 21.41 -42.52 -27.96
N ALA A 15 21.12 -43.52 -28.78
CA ALA A 15 19.77 -44.02 -29.01
C ALA A 15 19.39 -44.91 -27.83
N LEU A 16 18.34 -44.56 -27.10
CA LEU A 16 17.70 -45.46 -26.15
C LEU A 16 16.25 -45.74 -26.59
N LEU A 17 16.02 -47.04 -26.68
CA LEU A 17 14.81 -47.77 -27.07
C LEU A 17 13.53 -47.23 -26.44
N ALA A 18 12.53 -47.03 -27.30
CA ALA A 18 11.14 -46.86 -26.90
C ALA A 18 10.56 -48.19 -26.41
N ALA A 19 10.03 -48.19 -25.18
CA ALA A 19 9.10 -49.21 -24.69
C ALA A 19 7.70 -48.60 -24.60
N PRO A 20 6.64 -49.28 -25.09
CA PRO A 20 5.28 -48.79 -24.98
C PRO A 20 4.74 -49.04 -23.56
N PHE A 21 4.53 -47.97 -22.80
CA PHE A 21 3.80 -48.01 -21.54
C PHE A 21 2.31 -47.72 -21.77
N PRO A 22 1.39 -48.42 -21.09
CA PRO A 22 -0.05 -48.27 -21.25
C PRO A 22 -0.53 -46.88 -20.78
N ALA A 23 -1.44 -46.30 -21.56
CA ALA A 23 -2.12 -45.06 -21.25
C ALA A 23 -2.98 -45.22 -19.98
N TYR A 24 -2.57 -44.56 -18.90
CA TYR A 24 -3.45 -44.22 -17.80
C TYR A 24 -3.90 -42.77 -17.97
N ALA A 25 -5.15 -42.60 -18.37
CA ALA A 25 -5.86 -41.34 -18.29
C ALA A 25 -6.10 -40.99 -16.81
N THR A 26 -5.17 -40.25 -16.21
CA THR A 26 -5.47 -39.51 -14.97
C THR A 26 -6.00 -38.15 -15.37
N SER A 27 -7.33 -38.03 -15.30
CA SER A 27 -8.05 -36.77 -15.21
C SER A 27 -7.46 -35.96 -14.05
N GLY A 28 -6.45 -35.14 -14.35
CA GLY A 28 -5.90 -34.17 -13.43
C GLY A 28 -6.95 -33.11 -13.18
N THR A 29 -7.82 -33.36 -12.21
CA THR A 29 -8.56 -32.32 -11.52
C THR A 29 -7.52 -31.28 -11.13
N HIS A 30 -7.53 -30.14 -11.83
CA HIS A 30 -6.89 -28.94 -11.36
C HIS A 30 -7.68 -28.58 -10.10
N ALA A 31 -7.27 -29.16 -8.97
CA ALA A 31 -7.56 -28.60 -7.67
C ALA A 31 -6.97 -27.19 -7.74
N ALA A 32 -7.82 -26.24 -8.10
CA ALA A 32 -7.55 -24.84 -7.88
C ALA A 32 -7.07 -24.78 -6.44
N ASN A 33 -5.80 -24.41 -6.26
CA ASN A 33 -5.28 -24.02 -4.98
C ASN A 33 -6.19 -22.87 -4.55
N ALA A 34 -7.24 -23.20 -3.80
CA ALA A 34 -7.97 -22.26 -3.00
C ALA A 34 -6.96 -21.82 -1.96
N THR A 35 -6.11 -20.85 -2.35
CA THR A 35 -5.46 -19.92 -1.42
C THR A 35 -6.58 -19.58 -0.47
N SER A 36 -6.50 -20.08 0.77
CA SER A 36 -7.57 -19.90 1.75
C SER A 36 -7.81 -18.41 1.84
N GLY A 37 -8.84 -17.97 1.12
CA GLY A 37 -9.06 -16.57 0.85
C GLY A 37 -9.39 -15.97 2.19
N ALA A 38 -8.47 -15.20 2.76
CA ALA A 38 -8.74 -14.53 4.01
C ALA A 38 -10.05 -13.79 3.83
N SER A 39 -11.05 -14.10 4.66
CA SER A 39 -12.39 -13.52 4.55
C SER A 39 -12.27 -12.00 4.47
N THR A 40 -12.91 -11.40 3.46
CA THR A 40 -12.89 -9.96 3.20
C THR A 40 -14.26 -9.34 3.38
N GLN A 41 -14.30 -8.08 3.76
CA GLN A 41 -15.46 -7.21 3.80
C GLN A 41 -15.35 -6.10 2.75
N PRO A 42 -16.45 -5.69 2.10
CA PRO A 42 -16.43 -4.62 1.12
C PRO A 42 -16.47 -3.24 1.80
N LEU A 43 -15.57 -2.35 1.40
CA LEU A 43 -15.65 -0.91 1.67
C LEU A 43 -15.97 -0.18 0.37
N LYS A 44 -17.25 0.16 0.20
CA LYS A 44 -17.73 0.97 -0.93
C LYS A 44 -17.35 2.43 -0.76
N LEU A 45 -16.78 3.00 -1.81
CA LEU A 45 -16.30 4.37 -1.91
C LEU A 45 -16.93 5.04 -3.14
N ARG A 46 -16.62 6.32 -3.34
CA ARG A 46 -17.14 7.09 -4.46
C ARG A 46 -16.56 6.64 -5.81
N GLY A 47 -17.27 6.95 -6.89
CA GLY A 47 -16.82 6.68 -8.25
C GLY A 47 -16.69 5.19 -8.57
N GLY A 48 -17.58 4.37 -8.01
CA GLY A 48 -17.64 2.94 -8.29
C GLY A 48 -16.61 2.07 -7.56
N LEU A 49 -15.69 2.70 -6.82
CA LEU A 49 -14.59 1.98 -6.16
C LEU A 49 -15.09 1.17 -4.97
N THR A 50 -14.73 -0.11 -4.93
CA THR A 50 -14.89 -0.98 -3.76
C THR A 50 -13.54 -1.58 -3.35
N LEU A 51 -13.15 -1.39 -2.09
CA LEU A 51 -11.99 -2.06 -1.51
C LEU A 51 -12.44 -3.34 -0.79
N HIS A 52 -11.77 -4.46 -1.06
CA HIS A 52 -11.96 -5.72 -0.34
C HIS A 52 -10.94 -5.83 0.79
N LEU A 53 -11.37 -5.47 1.99
CA LEU A 53 -10.50 -5.40 3.16
C LEU A 53 -10.60 -6.70 3.96
N PRO A 54 -9.52 -7.24 4.53
CA PRO A 54 -9.62 -8.35 5.49
C PRO A 54 -10.65 -8.08 6.58
N ILE A 55 -11.46 -9.06 6.94
CA ILE A 55 -12.54 -8.92 7.94
C ILE A 55 -12.03 -8.51 9.32
N LYS A 56 -10.75 -8.82 9.62
CA LYS A 56 -10.06 -8.41 10.85
C LYS A 56 -9.66 -6.92 10.89
N TRP A 57 -9.81 -6.17 9.79
CA TRP A 57 -9.55 -4.74 9.78
C TRP A 57 -10.83 -3.99 10.13
N ALA A 58 -10.79 -3.17 11.18
CA ALA A 58 -11.95 -2.42 11.61
C ALA A 58 -12.07 -1.12 10.82
N VAL A 59 -13.26 -0.87 10.24
CA VAL A 59 -13.53 0.32 9.44
C VAL A 59 -14.30 1.33 10.29
N HIS A 60 -13.71 2.51 10.50
CA HIS A 60 -14.31 3.60 11.26
C HIS A 60 -14.55 4.80 10.34
N ARG A 61 -15.81 5.18 10.18
CA ARG A 61 -16.20 6.41 9.48
C ARG A 61 -16.17 7.55 10.49
N VAL A 62 -15.04 8.26 10.55
CA VAL A 62 -14.77 9.27 11.58
C VAL A 62 -15.55 10.55 11.34
N SER A 63 -15.58 11.01 10.09
CA SER A 63 -16.40 12.13 9.64
C SER A 63 -16.60 12.03 8.11
N PRO A 64 -17.41 12.90 7.48
CA PRO A 64 -17.59 12.85 6.02
C PRO A 64 -16.26 12.91 5.28
N ASP A 65 -16.01 11.93 4.40
CA ASP A 65 -14.76 11.75 3.66
C ASP A 65 -13.51 11.43 4.50
N TRP A 66 -13.67 11.06 5.78
CA TRP A 66 -12.61 10.58 6.65
C TRP A 66 -12.93 9.17 7.16
N ILE A 67 -12.25 8.18 6.60
CA ILE A 67 -12.38 6.78 7.02
C ILE A 67 -11.03 6.34 7.56
N HIS A 68 -11.03 5.81 8.77
CA HIS A 68 -9.86 5.18 9.38
C HIS A 68 -10.05 3.67 9.36
N VAL A 69 -9.13 2.96 8.71
CA VAL A 69 -9.08 1.50 8.72
C VAL A 69 -8.01 1.06 9.70
N VAL A 70 -8.44 0.55 10.86
CA VAL A 70 -7.57 0.09 11.95
C VAL A 70 -7.23 -1.37 11.74
N THR A 71 -5.93 -1.68 11.75
CA THR A 71 -5.41 -3.03 11.45
C THR A 71 -4.62 -3.62 12.62
N GLY A 72 -4.58 -2.93 13.77
CA GLY A 72 -3.87 -3.35 14.96
C GLY A 72 -4.34 -2.54 16.18
N SER A 73 -3.44 -2.32 17.14
CA SER A 73 -3.76 -1.54 18.35
C SER A 73 -4.22 -0.12 17.99
N CYS A 74 -5.30 0.34 18.62
CA CYS A 74 -5.74 1.72 18.58
C CYS A 74 -6.71 1.97 19.74
N ALA A 75 -6.36 2.87 20.66
CA ALA A 75 -7.24 3.21 21.79
C ALA A 75 -8.34 4.21 21.40
N LYS A 76 -8.12 5.02 20.35
CA LYS A 76 -9.03 6.09 19.92
C LYS A 76 -9.28 6.00 18.40
N PRO A 77 -10.03 4.99 17.92
CA PRO A 77 -10.23 4.77 16.49
C PRO A 77 -10.96 5.90 15.78
N SER A 78 -11.84 6.60 16.50
CA SER A 78 -12.55 7.81 16.02
C SER A 78 -11.76 9.11 16.22
N GLY A 79 -10.52 9.05 16.72
CA GLY A 79 -9.65 10.21 16.80
C GLY A 79 -9.30 10.72 15.39
N GLY A 80 -9.03 12.02 15.26
CA GLY A 80 -8.62 12.62 13.99
C GLY A 80 -7.26 12.11 13.50
N TYR A 81 -6.89 12.48 12.27
CA TYR A 81 -5.52 12.29 11.78
C TYR A 81 -4.51 12.91 12.74
N GLY A 82 -3.37 12.25 12.93
CA GLY A 82 -2.39 12.62 13.96
C GLY A 82 -2.64 11.98 15.33
N THR A 83 -3.77 11.27 15.54
CA THR A 83 -3.97 10.48 16.76
C THR A 83 -2.91 9.37 16.87
N PRO A 84 -2.05 9.40 17.91
CA PRO A 84 -0.94 8.47 18.03
C PRO A 84 -1.41 7.09 18.49
N GLY A 85 -0.60 6.08 18.20
CA GLY A 85 -0.80 4.70 18.67
C GLY A 85 -1.92 3.95 17.94
N CYS A 86 -2.46 4.49 16.86
CA CYS A 86 -3.50 3.84 16.06
C CYS A 86 -2.93 3.28 14.77
N ARG A 87 -2.65 1.96 14.78
CA ARG A 87 -2.08 1.24 13.64
C ARG A 87 -3.14 1.01 12.57
N GLY A 88 -2.91 1.59 11.40
CA GLY A 88 -3.87 1.54 10.31
C GLY A 88 -3.53 2.51 9.19
N PHE A 89 -4.53 2.82 8.37
CA PHE A 89 -4.41 3.78 7.29
C PHE A 89 -5.70 4.57 7.14
N TRP A 90 -5.59 5.74 6.52
CA TRP A 90 -6.71 6.60 6.22
C TRP A 90 -7.15 6.42 4.77
N VAL A 91 -8.46 6.39 4.54
CA VAL A 91 -9.09 6.53 3.23
C VAL A 91 -9.86 7.84 3.24
N LEU A 92 -9.42 8.76 2.38
CA LEU A 92 -9.81 10.15 2.40
C LEU A 92 -10.52 10.52 1.10
N GLY A 93 -11.62 11.25 1.21
CA GLY A 93 -12.40 11.76 0.09
C GLY A 93 -12.26 13.28 -0.11
N PRO A 94 -13.09 13.89 -0.96
CA PRO A 94 -12.97 15.29 -1.36
C PRO A 94 -12.91 16.30 -0.22
N LYS A 95 -13.74 16.17 0.82
CA LYS A 95 -13.75 17.13 1.94
C LYS A 95 -12.44 17.09 2.75
N ALA A 96 -11.89 15.90 2.97
CA ALA A 96 -10.58 15.75 3.60
C ALA A 96 -9.46 16.33 2.72
N ILE A 97 -9.49 16.02 1.42
CA ILE A 97 -8.47 16.44 0.45
C ILE A 97 -8.45 17.96 0.24
N LYS A 98 -9.61 18.64 0.35
CA LYS A 98 -9.70 20.11 0.27
C LYS A 98 -8.83 20.81 1.34
N HIS A 99 -8.55 20.14 2.45
CA HIS A 99 -7.76 20.66 3.56
C HIS A 99 -6.58 19.75 3.92
N GLY A 100 -6.12 18.95 2.96
CA GLY A 100 -5.21 17.83 3.20
C GLY A 100 -3.72 18.17 3.26
N ASN A 101 -3.35 19.42 3.02
CA ASN A 101 -1.97 19.88 3.00
C ASN A 101 -1.71 20.86 4.14
N GLU A 102 -0.44 21.19 4.36
CA GLU A 102 0.00 22.14 5.38
C GLU A 102 -0.75 23.47 5.23
N LEU A 103 -1.00 24.12 6.37
CA LEU A 103 -1.87 25.31 6.48
C LEU A 103 -3.30 25.07 5.98
N PHE A 104 -3.76 23.82 5.99
CA PHE A 104 -5.08 23.38 5.50
C PHE A 104 -5.35 23.73 4.03
N HIS A 105 -4.28 23.82 3.23
CA HIS A 105 -4.40 23.93 1.78
C HIS A 105 -4.93 22.63 1.16
N ALA A 106 -5.41 22.73 -0.08
CA ALA A 106 -5.82 21.56 -0.83
C ALA A 106 -4.62 20.64 -1.10
N TYR A 107 -4.84 19.33 -0.95
CA TYR A 107 -3.88 18.32 -1.34
C TYR A 107 -4.01 18.02 -2.84
N ASP A 108 -2.88 18.09 -3.55
CA ASP A 108 -2.75 17.82 -4.98
C ASP A 108 -1.76 16.68 -5.29
N GLY A 109 -1.18 16.08 -4.25
CA GLY A 109 -0.14 15.05 -4.36
C GLY A 109 1.26 15.55 -4.70
N THR A 110 1.50 16.86 -4.76
CA THR A 110 2.86 17.42 -4.94
C THR A 110 3.64 17.51 -3.64
N ARG A 111 2.93 17.58 -2.50
CA ARG A 111 3.40 17.60 -1.11
C ARG A 111 2.72 16.46 -0.32
N PRO A 112 3.28 16.02 0.81
CA PRO A 112 2.66 14.99 1.63
C PRO A 112 1.33 15.47 2.21
N PHE A 113 0.44 14.52 2.49
CA PHE A 113 -0.77 14.79 3.27
C PHE A 113 -0.38 15.17 4.71
N TYR A 114 -0.69 16.41 5.08
CA TYR A 114 -0.32 17.01 6.37
C TYR A 114 -1.28 18.16 6.74
N PRO A 115 -2.52 17.86 7.16
CA PRO A 115 -3.58 18.84 7.36
C PRO A 115 -3.42 19.60 8.69
N ALA A 116 -2.40 20.44 8.80
CA ALA A 116 -2.07 21.14 10.04
C ALA A 116 -1.40 22.49 9.80
N THR A 117 -1.54 23.40 10.77
CA THR A 117 -0.79 24.66 10.85
C THR A 117 0.42 24.58 11.77
N ASP A 118 0.57 23.48 12.51
CA ASP A 118 1.65 23.27 13.48
C ASP A 118 2.11 21.80 13.45
N VAL A 119 3.11 21.47 14.27
CA VAL A 119 3.70 20.14 14.41
C VAL A 119 2.70 19.16 15.02
N GLN A 120 2.18 18.27 14.17
CA GLN A 120 1.32 17.17 14.54
C GLN A 120 2.06 16.15 15.39
N GLN A 121 1.31 15.39 16.18
CA GLN A 121 1.87 14.30 16.97
C GLN A 121 2.45 13.21 16.06
N CYS A 122 3.53 12.59 16.52
CA CYS A 122 4.14 11.43 15.88
C CYS A 122 3.18 10.24 15.94
N PRO A 123 2.93 9.54 14.82
CA PRO A 123 1.98 8.42 14.78
C PRO A 123 2.29 7.33 15.80
N SER A 124 3.57 7.04 16.06
CA SER A 124 3.95 6.00 17.02
C SER A 124 3.97 6.45 18.49
N ASN A 125 4.04 7.77 18.77
CA ASN A 125 4.20 8.27 20.13
C ASN A 125 3.77 9.75 20.24
N GLY A 126 2.70 10.03 20.98
CA GLY A 126 2.16 11.39 21.16
C GLY A 126 3.08 12.37 21.90
N LYS A 127 4.18 11.90 22.50
CA LYS A 127 5.18 12.77 23.15
C LYS A 127 6.18 13.39 22.18
N TRP A 128 6.13 13.04 20.90
CA TRP A 128 7.03 13.50 19.85
C TRP A 128 6.23 14.16 18.72
N GLY A 129 6.85 15.10 18.02
CA GLY A 129 6.28 15.71 16.82
C GLY A 129 6.65 14.92 15.57
N GLN A 130 5.82 14.98 14.52
CA GLN A 130 6.18 14.45 13.21
C GLN A 130 6.71 15.55 12.28
N ILE A 131 7.69 15.19 11.45
CA ILE A 131 8.19 16.01 10.36
C ILE A 131 8.15 15.15 9.09
N LEU A 132 7.49 15.66 8.05
CA LEU A 132 7.46 15.05 6.72
C LEU A 132 8.47 15.77 5.82
N GLY A 133 9.33 14.98 5.18
CA GLY A 133 10.39 15.46 4.30
C GLY A 133 10.09 15.17 2.83
N SER A 134 11.17 15.11 2.02
CA SER A 134 11.05 14.87 0.59
C SER A 134 10.51 13.48 0.24
N ALA A 135 9.88 13.38 -0.93
CA ALA A 135 9.49 12.10 -1.50
C ALA A 135 10.75 11.23 -1.76
N LYS A 136 10.74 10.01 -1.26
CA LYS A 136 11.71 8.95 -1.54
C LYS A 136 11.35 8.21 -2.83
N VAL A 137 10.06 7.99 -3.08
CA VAL A 137 9.53 7.28 -4.26
C VAL A 137 8.40 8.08 -4.87
N LYS A 138 8.34 8.12 -6.21
CA LYS A 138 7.25 8.66 -7.01
C LYS A 138 6.95 7.69 -8.16
N GLY A 139 5.68 7.47 -8.47
CA GLY A 139 5.30 6.66 -9.62
C GLY A 139 3.81 6.36 -9.69
N LEU A 140 3.45 5.35 -10.47
CA LEU A 140 2.10 4.82 -10.54
C LEU A 140 2.06 3.43 -9.90
N ARG A 141 1.04 3.15 -9.11
CA ARG A 141 0.77 1.82 -8.54
C ARG A 141 -0.62 1.36 -8.92
N GLN A 142 -0.74 0.06 -9.18
CA GLN A 142 -2.02 -0.56 -9.48
C GLN A 142 -3.00 -0.35 -8.33
N PHE A 143 -4.23 -0.01 -8.67
CA PHE A 143 -5.31 0.26 -7.73
C PHE A 143 -6.61 -0.31 -8.31
N GLY A 144 -6.75 -1.63 -8.30
CA GLY A 144 -7.77 -2.37 -9.04
C GLY A 144 -7.41 -2.60 -10.50
N PRO A 145 -7.94 -3.64 -11.19
CA PRO A 145 -7.66 -3.92 -12.59
C PRO A 145 -7.90 -2.70 -13.50
N GLY A 146 -6.98 -2.43 -14.43
CA GLY A 146 -7.06 -1.28 -15.35
C GLY A 146 -6.85 0.11 -14.73
N HIS A 147 -6.74 0.21 -13.40
CA HIS A 147 -6.67 1.49 -12.69
C HIS A 147 -5.34 1.66 -11.95
N LYS A 148 -4.79 2.88 -11.98
CA LYS A 148 -3.56 3.23 -11.29
C LYS A 148 -3.73 4.50 -10.46
N ALA A 149 -3.16 4.51 -9.27
CA ALA A 149 -3.05 5.68 -8.41
C ALA A 149 -1.66 6.32 -8.56
N ALA A 150 -1.61 7.65 -8.45
CA ALA A 150 -0.37 8.36 -8.22
C ALA A 150 0.17 7.97 -6.85
N TYR A 151 1.34 7.32 -6.83
CA TYR A 151 1.94 6.76 -5.64
C TYR A 151 3.15 7.56 -5.20
N ARG A 152 3.22 7.83 -3.90
CA ARG A 152 4.37 8.49 -3.27
C ARG A 152 4.74 7.84 -1.95
N GLU A 153 6.03 7.85 -1.66
CA GLU A 153 6.57 7.56 -0.34
C GLU A 153 7.31 8.77 0.16
N TRP A 154 6.92 9.30 1.31
CA TRP A 154 7.54 10.46 1.94
C TRP A 154 8.41 10.01 3.09
N ARG A 155 9.64 10.56 3.16
CA ARG A 155 10.48 10.36 4.34
C ARG A 155 9.83 11.07 5.53
N ALA A 156 9.71 10.40 6.65
CA ALA A 156 9.14 10.98 7.85
C ALA A 156 10.02 10.70 9.08
N SER A 157 10.07 11.65 10.00
CA SER A 157 10.79 11.52 11.27
C SER A 157 9.89 11.92 12.42
N CYS A 158 10.03 11.23 13.55
CA CYS A 158 9.50 11.69 14.81
C CYS A 158 10.61 12.35 15.62
N VAL A 159 10.34 13.54 16.15
CA VAL A 159 11.32 14.39 16.83
C VAL A 159 10.86 14.75 18.24
N SER A 160 11.81 14.98 19.14
CA SER A 160 11.47 15.58 20.44
C SER A 160 10.98 17.01 20.27
N TYR A 161 9.86 17.37 20.90
CA TYR A 161 9.41 18.75 20.96
C TYR A 161 10.40 19.69 21.67
N ALA A 162 11.21 19.17 22.60
CA ALA A 162 12.11 19.98 23.41
C ALA A 162 13.36 20.46 22.66
N ASN A 163 13.89 19.67 21.72
CA ASN A 163 15.17 19.95 21.08
C ASN A 163 15.29 19.49 19.62
N GLY A 164 14.19 19.05 18.99
CA GLY A 164 14.18 18.63 17.60
C GLY A 164 14.95 17.34 17.28
N LYS A 165 15.56 16.67 18.28
CA LYS A 165 16.33 15.44 18.04
C LYS A 165 15.43 14.34 17.51
N VAL A 166 15.83 13.73 16.39
CA VAL A 166 15.16 12.56 15.79
C VAL A 166 15.15 11.40 16.79
N LYS A 167 13.96 10.87 17.05
CA LYS A 167 13.68 9.73 17.93
C LYS A 167 13.38 8.46 17.14
N SER A 168 12.69 8.60 16.01
CA SER A 168 12.42 7.50 15.09
C SER A 168 12.20 8.02 13.68
N ARG A 169 12.18 7.10 12.70
CA ARG A 169 11.86 7.38 11.30
C ARG A 169 10.80 6.43 10.81
N TYR A 170 9.99 6.88 9.87
CA TYR A 170 8.99 6.06 9.19
C TYR A 170 8.81 6.57 7.75
N THR A 171 7.95 5.88 7.00
CA THR A 171 7.56 6.27 5.64
C THR A 171 6.06 6.48 5.62
N GLN A 172 5.62 7.63 5.11
CA GLN A 172 4.23 7.86 4.77
C GLN A 172 4.02 7.46 3.30
N ARG A 173 3.20 6.44 3.08
CA ARG A 173 2.85 5.92 1.76
C ARG A 173 1.50 6.50 1.35
N GLU A 174 1.40 6.99 0.12
CA GLU A 174 0.20 7.64 -0.38
C GLU A 174 -0.19 7.09 -1.75
N TRP A 175 -1.47 6.74 -1.91
CA TRP A 175 -2.08 6.40 -3.20
C TRP A 175 -3.19 7.40 -3.48
N TYR A 176 -2.96 8.27 -4.47
CA TYR A 176 -3.90 9.31 -4.85
C TYR A 176 -4.53 9.04 -6.21
N LEU A 177 -5.86 9.05 -6.25
CA LEU A 177 -6.69 8.95 -7.44
C LEU A 177 -7.29 10.34 -7.72
N PRO A 178 -6.66 11.17 -8.58
CA PRO A 178 -7.05 12.57 -8.72
C PRO A 178 -8.45 12.75 -9.32
N LYS A 179 -8.86 11.90 -10.28
CA LYS A 179 -10.18 11.97 -10.92
C LYS A 179 -11.31 11.73 -9.92
N THR A 180 -11.19 10.69 -9.09
CA THR A 180 -12.18 10.37 -8.07
C THR A 180 -11.92 11.04 -6.73
N ARG A 181 -10.85 11.84 -6.59
CA ARG A 181 -10.45 12.50 -5.34
C ARG A 181 -10.50 11.55 -4.15
N ILE A 182 -9.80 10.42 -4.29
CA ILE A 182 -9.61 9.44 -3.22
C ILE A 182 -8.12 9.39 -2.92
N LEU A 183 -7.78 9.49 -1.64
CA LEU A 183 -6.42 9.40 -1.15
C LEU A 183 -6.35 8.33 -0.05
N VAL A 184 -5.43 7.38 -0.20
CA VAL A 184 -5.06 6.46 0.88
C VAL A 184 -3.76 6.93 1.49
N VAL A 185 -3.71 7.14 2.82
CA VAL A 185 -2.50 7.55 3.56
C VAL A 185 -2.16 6.50 4.60
N ASP A 186 -0.96 5.94 4.52
CA ASP A 186 -0.47 4.91 5.45
C ASP A 186 0.88 5.30 6.04
N GLN A 187 0.91 5.47 7.37
CA GLN A 187 2.09 5.82 8.15
C GLN A 187 2.70 4.61 8.88
N TRP A 188 2.06 3.44 8.77
CA TRP A 188 2.36 2.25 9.56
C TRP A 188 2.90 1.10 8.73
N SER A 189 3.06 1.29 7.42
CA SER A 189 3.44 0.22 6.48
C SER A 189 2.51 -0.99 6.60
N THR A 190 1.20 -0.74 6.68
CA THR A 190 0.17 -1.76 6.93
C THR A 190 0.39 -3.00 6.04
N PRO A 191 0.65 -4.19 6.63
CA PRO A 191 0.84 -5.42 5.89
C PRO A 191 -0.40 -5.78 5.07
N GLY A 192 -0.21 -6.11 3.80
CA GLY A 192 -1.31 -6.48 2.90
C GLY A 192 -2.07 -5.31 2.27
N LEU A 193 -1.87 -4.06 2.71
CA LEU A 193 -2.58 -2.90 2.15
C LEU A 193 -2.38 -2.78 0.63
N SER A 194 -1.15 -2.84 0.15
CA SER A 194 -0.88 -2.74 -1.30
C SER A 194 -1.52 -3.86 -2.11
N ALA A 195 -1.72 -5.05 -1.52
CA ALA A 195 -2.44 -6.14 -2.18
C ALA A 195 -3.95 -5.87 -2.22
N ALA A 196 -4.54 -5.41 -1.11
CA ALA A 196 -5.95 -5.02 -1.06
C ALA A 196 -6.27 -3.90 -2.06
N LEU A 197 -5.41 -2.87 -2.17
CA LEU A 197 -5.60 -1.79 -3.13
C LEU A 197 -5.46 -2.27 -4.59
N ARG A 198 -4.48 -3.13 -4.88
CA ARG A 198 -4.28 -3.69 -6.23
C ARG A 198 -5.49 -4.51 -6.69
N ASN A 199 -6.18 -5.17 -5.77
CA ASN A 199 -7.32 -6.04 -6.05
C ASN A 199 -8.68 -5.34 -5.83
N ALA A 200 -8.70 -4.00 -5.81
CA ALA A 200 -9.95 -3.25 -5.70
C ALA A 200 -10.80 -3.38 -6.97
N ASP A 201 -12.12 -3.23 -6.83
CA ASP A 201 -13.06 -3.27 -7.95
C ASP A 201 -13.58 -1.88 -8.30
N TRP A 202 -13.92 -1.70 -9.58
CA TRP A 202 -14.45 -0.46 -10.13
C TRP A 202 -15.68 -0.78 -10.96
N ASN A 203 -16.87 -0.41 -10.46
CA ASN A 203 -18.18 -0.69 -11.09
C ASN A 203 -19.02 0.58 -11.23
#